data_AF-B8C668-F1
#
_entry.id   AF-B8C668-F1
#
_cell.length_a   1.000
_cell.length_b   1.000
_cell.length_c   1.000
_cell.angle_alpha   90.00
_cell.angle_beta   90.00
_cell.angle_gamma   90.00
#
_symmetry.space_group_name_H-M   'P 1'
#
loop_
_entity.id
_entity.type
_entity.pdbx_description
1 polymer ?
#
loop_
_entity_poly.entity_id
_entity_poly.type
_entity_poly.pdbx_seq_one_letter_code
_entity_poly.pdbx_strand_id
1 'polypeptide(L)'
;MGNSTSTPELPSEWLEILPSITKEEIIISSIKRCRISKDKKVYLDDELFELDEHVSMAVEILKADSGSHLKDIRFKLVPGRMPEERFWAAVFAILNDGGVDIEGVIGEVNSIDDDYETGDEFDDKIDGILHTPKTPSPNDGTVHVQMDNHEIKSNADSTNTLPFYLEEINAQQAHIHSLQKSLREANHKIRKLGLEVHKERKKRHDEGMNVKEGQNIKHSGNPTTCPRCNSKLDVRSSQQHSGTWEMHPDCKEFMKLDDHLKENLRKEKEKRLNEVLSQMKFILETDELKDSYGTWSCCGKEEYEAEGCTK
;
A
#
# COMPACT_ATOMS: atom_id res chain seq x y z
N MET A 1 -21.19 -36.84 0.69
CA MET A 1 -20.59 -36.93 -0.65
C MET A 1 -19.84 -35.63 -0.87
N GLY A 2 -18.51 -35.67 -0.85
CA GLY A 2 -17.70 -34.46 -1.04
C GLY A 2 -17.61 -34.18 -2.54
N ASN A 3 -18.13 -33.03 -2.98
CA ASN A 3 -17.87 -32.55 -4.33
C ASN A 3 -16.40 -32.15 -4.37
N SER A 4 -15.57 -32.96 -5.02
CA SER A 4 -14.24 -32.53 -5.43
C SER A 4 -14.41 -31.28 -6.28
N THR A 5 -13.95 -30.13 -5.78
CA THR A 5 -13.88 -28.89 -6.55
C THR A 5 -13.06 -29.17 -7.80
N SER A 6 -13.73 -29.21 -8.95
CA SER A 6 -13.08 -29.36 -10.24
C SER A 6 -12.13 -28.18 -10.42
N THR A 7 -10.83 -28.44 -10.42
CA THR A 7 -9.83 -27.44 -10.76
C THR A 7 -10.08 -27.03 -12.21
N PRO A 8 -10.18 -25.73 -12.54
CA PRO A 8 -10.33 -25.31 -13.93
C PRO A 8 -9.08 -25.71 -14.73
N GLU A 9 -9.26 -26.38 -15.85
CA GLU A 9 -8.16 -26.67 -16.79
C GLU A 9 -7.92 -25.43 -17.66
N LEU A 10 -6.64 -25.08 -17.86
CA LEU A 10 -6.26 -23.96 -18.71
C LEU A 10 -6.48 -24.31 -20.19
N PRO A 11 -7.06 -23.40 -21.00
CA PRO A 11 -7.13 -23.58 -22.45
C PRO A 11 -5.73 -23.80 -23.05
N SER A 12 -5.59 -24.74 -23.98
CA SER A 12 -4.30 -25.04 -24.61
C SER A 12 -3.69 -23.84 -25.33
N GLU A 13 -4.54 -23.00 -25.92
CA GLU A 13 -4.14 -21.76 -26.61
C GLU A 13 -3.42 -20.80 -25.65
N TRP A 14 -3.86 -20.73 -24.39
CA TRP A 14 -3.23 -19.88 -23.39
C TRP A 14 -1.85 -20.40 -22.99
N LEU A 15 -1.66 -21.72 -22.98
CA LEU A 15 -0.35 -22.31 -22.63
C LEU A 15 0.75 -21.94 -23.64
N GLU A 16 0.39 -21.65 -24.89
CA GLU A 16 1.31 -21.19 -25.93
C GLU A 16 1.66 -19.71 -25.78
N ILE A 17 0.71 -18.89 -25.32
CA ILE A 17 0.87 -17.43 -25.15
C ILE A 17 1.55 -17.08 -23.83
N LEU A 18 1.21 -17.77 -22.75
CA LEU A 18 1.69 -17.46 -21.40
C LEU A 18 3.20 -17.21 -21.31
N PRO A 19 4.08 -18.05 -21.90
CA PRO A 19 5.53 -17.86 -21.82
C PRO A 19 6.05 -16.59 -22.50
N SER A 20 5.32 -16.05 -23.48
CA SER A 20 5.73 -14.85 -24.21
C SER A 20 5.28 -13.56 -23.53
N ILE A 21 4.30 -13.60 -22.61
CA ILE A 21 3.78 -12.41 -21.95
C ILE A 21 4.89 -11.72 -21.15
N THR A 22 5.18 -10.49 -21.56
CA THR A 22 6.17 -9.60 -20.95
C THR A 22 5.52 -8.57 -20.02
N LYS A 23 6.36 -7.93 -19.19
CA LYS A 23 5.93 -6.83 -18.32
C LYS A 23 5.39 -5.65 -19.14
N GLU A 24 6.04 -5.35 -20.26
CA GLU A 24 5.71 -4.23 -21.13
C GLU A 24 4.35 -4.44 -21.80
N GLU A 25 4.05 -5.66 -22.27
CA GLU A 25 2.72 -5.99 -22.83
C GLU A 25 1.61 -5.85 -21.80
N ILE A 26 1.83 -6.29 -20.55
CA ILE A 26 0.85 -6.10 -19.47
C ILE A 26 0.59 -4.63 -19.21
N ILE A 27 1.63 -3.79 -19.19
CA ILE A 27 1.47 -2.34 -19.03
C ILE A 27 0.70 -1.76 -20.21
N ILE A 28 1.07 -2.09 -21.45
CA ILE A 28 0.41 -1.60 -22.66
C ILE A 28 -1.06 -2.01 -22.69
N SER A 29 -1.36 -3.29 -22.45
CA SER A 29 -2.72 -3.83 -22.36
C SER A 29 -3.53 -3.12 -21.27
N SER A 30 -2.92 -2.94 -20.10
CA SER A 30 -3.52 -2.23 -18.96
C SER A 30 -3.87 -0.77 -19.26
N ILE A 31 -3.07 -0.08 -20.07
CA ILE A 31 -3.36 1.32 -20.47
C ILE A 31 -4.46 1.36 -21.53
N LYS A 32 -4.38 0.47 -22.52
CA LYS A 32 -5.27 0.50 -23.69
C LYS A 32 -6.66 -0.02 -23.39
N ARG A 33 -6.75 -1.10 -22.61
CA ARG A 33 -7.98 -1.90 -22.48
C ARG A 33 -8.60 -1.81 -21.10
N CYS A 34 -7.83 -1.42 -20.08
CA CYS A 34 -8.35 -1.29 -18.73
C CYS A 34 -8.66 0.16 -18.36
N ARG A 35 -9.82 0.39 -17.75
CA ARG A 35 -10.22 1.66 -17.13
C ARG A 35 -10.52 1.42 -15.66
N ILE A 36 -10.21 2.40 -14.81
CA ILE A 36 -10.59 2.36 -13.39
C ILE A 36 -11.61 3.46 -13.15
N SER A 37 -12.79 3.12 -12.62
CA SER A 37 -13.79 4.13 -12.24
C SER A 37 -13.42 4.83 -10.94
N LYS A 38 -14.15 5.92 -10.61
CA LYS A 38 -13.99 6.64 -9.34
C LYS A 38 -14.19 5.73 -8.11
N ASP A 39 -15.08 4.75 -8.24
CA ASP A 39 -15.38 3.75 -7.20
C ASP A 39 -14.34 2.61 -7.16
N LYS A 40 -13.22 2.76 -7.88
CA LYS A 40 -12.12 1.79 -8.00
C LYS A 40 -12.49 0.48 -8.67
N LYS A 41 -13.62 0.41 -9.38
CA LYS A 41 -13.96 -0.75 -10.20
C LYS A 41 -13.10 -0.77 -11.45
N VAL A 42 -12.62 -1.95 -11.83
CA VAL A 42 -11.85 -2.15 -13.05
C VAL A 42 -12.79 -2.56 -14.18
N TYR A 43 -12.65 -1.90 -15.33
CA TYR A 43 -13.35 -2.24 -16.55
C TYR A 43 -12.34 -2.71 -17.58
N LEU A 44 -12.61 -3.82 -18.26
CA LEU A 44 -11.86 -4.34 -19.39
C LEU A 44 -12.73 -4.19 -20.63
N ASP A 45 -12.27 -3.44 -21.63
CA ASP A 45 -13.02 -3.15 -22.87
C ASP A 45 -14.44 -2.62 -22.61
N ASP A 46 -14.56 -1.71 -21.63
CA ASP A 46 -15.81 -1.12 -21.15
C ASP A 46 -16.79 -2.07 -20.44
N GLU A 47 -16.41 -3.34 -20.23
CA GLU A 47 -17.14 -4.30 -19.41
C GLU A 47 -16.55 -4.36 -17.99
N LEU A 48 -17.41 -4.53 -16.97
CA LEU A 48 -16.95 -4.63 -15.58
C LEU A 48 -16.15 -5.94 -15.40
N PHE A 49 -14.90 -5.84 -14.95
CA PHE A 49 -14.06 -6.99 -14.68
C PHE A 49 -14.08 -7.31 -13.17
N GLU A 50 -14.62 -8.47 -12.81
CA GLU A 50 -14.68 -8.94 -11.42
C GLU A 50 -13.65 -10.05 -11.19
N LEU A 51 -12.54 -9.72 -10.53
CA LEU A 51 -11.46 -10.69 -10.30
C LEU A 51 -11.94 -11.93 -9.54
N ASP A 52 -12.90 -11.78 -8.62
CA ASP A 52 -13.46 -12.88 -7.82
C ASP A 52 -14.01 -14.02 -8.68
N GLU A 53 -14.57 -13.74 -9.86
CA GLU A 53 -15.05 -14.75 -10.81
C GLU A 53 -13.91 -15.51 -11.50
N HIS A 54 -12.71 -14.92 -11.52
CA HIS A 54 -11.54 -15.44 -12.24
C HIS A 54 -10.40 -15.91 -11.32
N VAL A 55 -10.52 -15.80 -9.99
CA VAL A 55 -9.45 -16.16 -9.03
C VAL A 55 -8.92 -17.57 -9.25
N SER A 56 -9.81 -18.55 -9.44
CA SER A 56 -9.41 -19.95 -9.65
C SER A 56 -8.54 -20.08 -10.90
N MET A 57 -8.89 -19.38 -11.98
CA MET A 57 -8.13 -19.40 -13.23
C MET A 57 -6.79 -18.67 -13.08
N ALA A 58 -6.78 -17.51 -12.43
CA ALA A 58 -5.57 -16.75 -12.13
C ALA A 58 -4.55 -17.58 -11.31
N VAL A 59 -5.04 -18.35 -10.32
CA VAL A 59 -4.21 -19.25 -9.52
C VAL A 59 -3.62 -20.37 -10.39
N GLU A 60 -4.39 -20.98 -11.29
CA GLU A 60 -3.88 -22.01 -12.18
C GLU A 60 -2.87 -21.45 -13.20
N ILE A 61 -3.07 -20.23 -13.72
CA ILE A 61 -2.07 -19.52 -14.54
C ILE A 61 -0.73 -19.39 -13.79
N LEU A 62 -0.76 -19.01 -12.51
CA LEU A 62 0.46 -18.87 -11.71
C LEU A 62 1.10 -20.22 -11.35
N LYS A 63 0.33 -21.31 -11.32
CA LYS A 63 0.87 -22.65 -11.03
C LYS A 63 1.46 -23.32 -12.27
N ALA A 64 0.91 -23.03 -13.45
CA ALA A 64 1.42 -23.57 -14.70
C ALA A 64 2.88 -23.17 -14.91
N ASP A 65 3.72 -24.13 -15.34
CA ASP A 65 5.13 -23.88 -15.59
C ASP A 65 5.34 -22.74 -16.60
N SER A 66 4.49 -22.69 -17.64
CA SER A 66 4.42 -21.65 -18.67
C SER A 66 4.11 -20.24 -18.15
N GLY A 67 3.48 -20.10 -16.98
CA GLY A 67 3.09 -18.82 -16.38
C GLY A 67 3.91 -18.44 -15.14
N SER A 68 4.94 -19.22 -14.79
CA SER A 68 5.67 -19.04 -13.53
C SER A 68 6.37 -17.68 -13.40
N HIS A 69 6.88 -17.09 -14.50
CA HIS A 69 7.51 -15.77 -14.53
C HIS A 69 6.51 -14.63 -14.27
N LEU A 70 5.21 -14.84 -14.49
CA LEU A 70 4.18 -13.85 -14.17
C LEU A 70 4.13 -13.53 -12.68
N LYS A 71 4.57 -14.44 -11.79
CA LYS A 71 4.71 -14.14 -10.35
C LYS A 71 5.70 -13.00 -10.10
N ASP A 72 6.84 -13.04 -10.77
CA ASP A 72 7.88 -12.01 -10.62
C ASP A 72 7.45 -10.69 -11.23
N ILE A 73 6.75 -10.74 -12.37
CA ILE A 73 6.19 -9.55 -13.02
C ILE A 73 5.10 -8.93 -12.12
N ARG A 74 4.16 -9.75 -11.61
CA ARG A 74 3.12 -9.35 -10.68
C ARG A 74 3.70 -8.68 -9.45
N PHE A 75 4.69 -9.30 -8.80
CA PHE A 75 5.34 -8.73 -7.61
C PHE A 75 5.99 -7.36 -7.85
N LYS A 76 6.49 -7.12 -9.07
CA LYS A 76 7.08 -5.83 -9.46
C LYS A 76 6.02 -4.77 -9.79
N LEU A 77 4.83 -5.17 -10.23
CA LEU A 77 3.77 -4.26 -10.66
C LEU A 77 2.69 -4.01 -9.59
N VAL A 78 2.44 -4.95 -8.69
CA VAL A 78 1.33 -4.91 -7.73
C VAL A 78 1.85 -4.92 -6.28
N PRO A 79 1.32 -4.07 -5.38
CA PRO A 79 0.36 -2.99 -5.62
C PRO A 79 1.02 -1.68 -6.10
N GLY A 80 2.32 -1.70 -6.41
CA GLY A 80 3.12 -0.48 -6.57
C GLY A 80 2.77 0.37 -7.80
N ARG A 81 2.53 -0.26 -8.96
CA ARG A 81 2.25 0.40 -10.25
C ARG A 81 0.79 0.31 -10.67
N MET A 82 0.09 -0.77 -10.30
CA MET A 82 -1.33 -0.97 -10.59
C MET A 82 -1.99 -1.86 -9.51
N PRO A 83 -3.31 -1.77 -9.32
CA PRO A 83 -4.02 -2.70 -8.43
C PRO A 83 -4.06 -4.11 -9.01
N GLU A 84 -4.24 -5.09 -8.12
CA GLU A 84 -4.30 -6.52 -8.44
C GLU A 84 -5.34 -6.83 -9.54
N GLU A 85 -6.55 -6.28 -9.43
CA GLU A 85 -7.63 -6.47 -10.41
C GLU A 85 -7.24 -5.98 -11.80
N ARG A 86 -6.59 -4.82 -11.90
CA ARG A 86 -6.16 -4.26 -13.19
C ARG A 86 -5.02 -5.06 -13.81
N PHE A 87 -4.13 -5.61 -12.99
CA PHE A 87 -3.10 -6.53 -13.48
C PHE A 87 -3.73 -7.77 -14.12
N TRP A 88 -4.69 -8.40 -13.45
CA TRP A 88 -5.36 -9.58 -13.98
C TRP A 88 -6.21 -9.27 -15.20
N ALA A 89 -6.98 -8.18 -15.19
CA ALA A 89 -7.74 -7.73 -16.35
C ALA A 89 -6.83 -7.61 -17.59
N ALA A 90 -5.66 -6.98 -17.44
CA ALA A 90 -4.71 -6.83 -18.54
C ALA A 90 -4.13 -8.17 -19.02
N VAL A 91 -3.84 -9.11 -18.11
CA VAL A 91 -3.36 -10.46 -18.47
C VAL A 91 -4.45 -11.24 -19.22
N PHE A 92 -5.69 -11.24 -18.73
CA PHE A 92 -6.80 -11.91 -19.40
C PHE A 92 -7.09 -11.31 -20.77
N ALA A 93 -6.95 -9.99 -20.92
CA ALA A 93 -7.08 -9.32 -22.21
C ALA A 93 -6.06 -9.85 -23.23
N ILE A 94 -4.79 -10.02 -22.82
CA ILE A 94 -3.72 -10.56 -23.69
C ILE A 94 -4.04 -12.00 -24.08
N LEU A 95 -4.50 -12.81 -23.13
CA LEU A 95 -4.80 -14.22 -23.34
C LEU A 95 -6.02 -14.42 -24.26
N ASN A 96 -7.05 -13.58 -24.14
CA ASN A 96 -8.25 -13.66 -24.97
C ASN A 96 -8.04 -13.20 -26.42
N ASP A 97 -7.09 -12.29 -26.66
CA ASP A 97 -6.79 -11.78 -28.01
C ASP A 97 -5.81 -12.65 -28.80
N GLY A 98 -5.17 -13.63 -28.15
CA GLY A 98 -4.14 -14.46 -28.79
C GLY A 98 -2.74 -13.83 -28.78
N GLY A 99 -2.50 -12.80 -27.96
CA GLY A 99 -1.24 -12.03 -27.90
C GLY A 99 -1.42 -10.53 -28.17
N VAL A 100 -0.35 -9.75 -28.00
CA VAL A 100 -0.36 -8.30 -28.28
C VAL A 100 0.40 -8.02 -29.58
N ASP A 101 -0.23 -7.36 -30.55
CA ASP A 101 0.48 -6.78 -31.69
C ASP A 101 1.26 -5.52 -31.22
N ILE A 102 2.55 -5.70 -30.93
CA ILE A 102 3.43 -4.64 -30.40
C ILE A 102 3.86 -3.62 -31.48
N GLU A 103 3.67 -3.90 -32.76
CA GLU A 103 4.26 -3.13 -33.88
C GLU A 103 3.84 -1.64 -33.96
N GLY A 104 2.86 -1.18 -33.19
CA GLY A 104 2.40 0.22 -33.21
C GLY A 104 2.77 1.11 -32.01
N VAL A 105 3.43 0.61 -30.94
CA VAL A 105 3.25 1.22 -29.60
C VAL A 105 4.49 1.90 -29.00
N ILE A 106 5.68 1.71 -29.56
CA ILE A 106 6.94 2.17 -28.93
C ILE A 106 7.07 3.71 -28.84
N GLY A 107 6.17 4.48 -29.48
CA GLY A 107 6.17 5.94 -29.46
C GLY A 107 5.53 6.62 -28.23
N GLU A 108 4.56 5.99 -27.54
CA GLU A 108 3.71 6.68 -26.55
C GLU A 108 4.00 6.33 -25.08
N VAL A 109 4.82 5.31 -24.80
CA VAL A 109 5.00 4.79 -23.43
C VAL A 109 5.90 5.70 -22.55
N ASN A 110 6.57 6.70 -23.12
CA ASN A 110 7.52 7.55 -22.39
C ASN A 110 6.92 8.81 -21.75
N SER A 111 5.62 9.09 -21.91
CA SER A 111 4.98 10.31 -21.38
C SER A 111 3.78 10.05 -20.47
N ILE A 112 3.70 8.89 -19.84
CA ILE A 112 2.67 8.67 -18.81
C ILE A 112 3.13 9.40 -17.55
N ASP A 113 2.73 10.66 -17.48
CA ASP A 113 2.39 11.31 -16.23
C ASP A 113 1.34 10.41 -15.55
N ASP A 114 1.62 10.06 -14.30
CA ASP A 114 0.72 9.31 -13.43
C ASP A 114 -0.52 10.19 -13.15
N ASP A 115 -1.43 10.30 -14.12
CA ASP A 115 -2.75 10.95 -14.04
C ASP A 115 -3.71 10.16 -13.12
N TYR A 116 -3.16 9.58 -12.05
CA TYR A 116 -3.87 9.45 -10.79
C TYR A 116 -4.01 10.85 -10.16
N GLU A 117 -4.53 11.83 -10.91
CA GLU A 117 -5.32 12.90 -10.33
C GLU A 117 -6.55 12.22 -9.73
N THR A 118 -6.38 11.79 -8.48
CA THR A 118 -7.52 11.47 -7.63
C THR A 118 -8.29 12.78 -7.55
N GLY A 119 -9.44 12.84 -8.22
CA GLY A 119 -10.24 14.06 -8.36
C GLY A 119 -10.55 14.72 -7.01
N ASP A 120 -9.65 15.60 -6.59
CA ASP A 120 -9.84 16.67 -5.63
C ASP A 120 -10.10 17.92 -6.49
N GLU A 121 -11.33 18.08 -6.99
CA GLU A 121 -11.86 19.39 -7.40
C GLU A 121 -13.35 19.26 -7.81
N PHE A 122 -14.24 19.49 -6.84
CA PHE A 122 -15.39 20.42 -6.91
C PHE A 122 -16.39 20.07 -5.80
N ASP A 123 -16.28 20.73 -4.64
CA ASP A 123 -17.41 20.86 -3.69
C ASP A 123 -17.34 22.18 -2.90
N ASP A 124 -16.93 23.26 -3.57
CA ASP A 124 -17.11 24.63 -3.06
C ASP A 124 -18.10 25.37 -3.97
N LYS A 125 -19.40 25.17 -3.71
CA LYS A 125 -20.49 26.15 -3.94
C LYS A 125 -21.85 25.59 -3.48
N ILE A 126 -22.05 25.50 -2.17
CA ILE A 126 -23.38 25.68 -1.59
C ILE A 126 -23.27 26.80 -0.56
N ASP A 127 -23.39 28.03 -1.05
CA ASP A 127 -23.76 29.18 -0.22
C ASP A 127 -24.94 29.90 -0.88
N GLY A 128 -26.10 29.70 -0.27
CA GLY A 128 -27.13 30.72 -0.03
C GLY A 128 -27.87 31.33 -1.22
N ILE A 129 -29.12 30.89 -1.44
CA ILE A 129 -30.25 31.82 -1.55
C ILE A 129 -31.47 31.24 -0.81
N LEU A 130 -31.67 31.76 0.39
CA LEU A 130 -32.91 31.78 1.16
C LEU A 130 -33.87 32.77 0.50
N HIS A 131 -35.04 32.37 -0.02
CA HIS A 131 -36.24 33.23 -0.16
C HIS A 131 -37.51 32.35 -0.15
N THR A 132 -38.35 32.54 0.88
CA THR A 132 -39.77 32.18 0.94
C THR A 132 -40.62 33.30 0.29
N PRO A 133 -41.97 33.32 0.39
CA PRO A 133 -42.99 32.41 -0.16
C PRO A 133 -43.99 33.16 -1.08
N LYS A 134 -44.80 32.45 -1.89
CA LYS A 134 -46.08 32.98 -2.41
C LYS A 134 -47.04 31.88 -2.90
N THR A 135 -48.22 31.85 -2.31
CA THR A 135 -49.47 31.17 -2.74
C THR A 135 -50.28 32.06 -3.73
N PRO A 136 -51.46 31.70 -4.27
CA PRO A 136 -51.95 30.42 -4.84
C PRO A 136 -52.71 30.57 -6.22
N SER A 137 -53.18 29.42 -6.77
CA SER A 137 -54.43 29.21 -7.59
C SER A 137 -54.32 29.21 -9.14
N PRO A 138 -55.27 28.63 -9.94
CA PRO A 138 -56.18 27.45 -9.78
C PRO A 138 -56.22 26.47 -11.00
N ASN A 139 -56.91 25.33 -10.81
CA ASN A 139 -57.47 24.38 -11.81
C ASN A 139 -56.44 23.56 -12.64
N ASP A 140 -56.61 22.27 -12.91
CA ASP A 140 -57.80 21.55 -13.35
C ASP A 140 -57.56 20.02 -13.23
N GLY A 141 -58.61 19.20 -13.21
CA GLY A 141 -58.50 17.78 -13.61
C GLY A 141 -58.71 16.70 -12.54
N THR A 142 -59.97 16.51 -12.17
CA THR A 142 -60.61 15.32 -11.60
C THR A 142 -60.16 13.97 -12.21
N VAL A 143 -59.68 13.02 -11.41
CA VAL A 143 -60.09 11.59 -11.48
C VAL A 143 -60.10 11.00 -10.06
N HIS A 144 -61.28 10.54 -9.67
CA HIS A 144 -61.61 9.93 -8.39
C HIS A 144 -61.39 8.42 -8.49
N VAL A 145 -60.49 7.85 -7.67
CA VAL A 145 -60.49 6.42 -7.35
C VAL A 145 -60.51 6.31 -5.82
N GLN A 146 -61.69 5.97 -5.30
CA GLN A 146 -61.89 5.54 -3.92
C GLN A 146 -61.17 4.21 -3.70
N MET A 147 -60.21 4.19 -2.79
CA MET A 147 -59.92 2.99 -2.00
C MET A 147 -59.92 3.40 -0.53
N ASP A 148 -60.94 2.93 0.17
CA ASP A 148 -61.18 3.15 1.58
C ASP A 148 -60.26 2.30 2.47
N ASN A 149 -59.86 2.93 3.57
CA ASN A 149 -59.60 2.37 4.91
C ASN A 149 -58.38 1.46 5.14
N HIS A 150 -57.36 2.00 5.81
CA HIS A 150 -57.28 1.89 7.28
C HIS A 150 -56.21 2.84 7.86
N GLU A 151 -56.65 3.92 8.52
CA GLU A 151 -55.80 4.72 9.40
C GLU A 151 -55.44 3.90 10.65
N ILE A 152 -54.16 3.55 10.80
CA ILE A 152 -53.57 3.21 12.09
C ILE A 152 -52.95 4.50 12.64
N LYS A 153 -53.70 5.20 13.49
CA LYS A 153 -53.18 6.32 14.30
C LYS A 153 -52.34 5.75 15.44
N SER A 154 -51.06 5.53 15.20
CA SER A 154 -50.10 5.31 16.28
C SER A 154 -49.61 6.67 16.80
N ASN A 155 -50.18 7.10 17.92
CA ASN A 155 -49.55 8.05 18.84
C ASN A 155 -48.22 7.45 19.31
N ALA A 156 -47.09 7.99 18.83
CA ALA A 156 -45.78 7.75 19.41
C ALA A 156 -44.98 9.05 19.35
N ASP A 157 -45.32 9.94 20.26
CA ASP A 157 -44.50 11.09 20.63
C ASP A 157 -43.33 10.59 21.51
N SER A 158 -42.50 9.73 20.92
CA SER A 158 -41.23 9.33 21.50
C SER A 158 -40.17 10.27 20.96
N THR A 159 -39.97 11.36 21.67
CA THR A 159 -38.70 12.11 21.78
C THR A 159 -37.57 11.47 20.99
N ASN A 160 -37.38 12.03 19.80
CA ASN A 160 -36.45 11.63 18.74
C ASN A 160 -35.01 11.96 19.16
N THR A 161 -34.59 11.40 20.30
CA THR A 161 -33.25 11.56 20.85
C THR A 161 -32.39 10.52 20.15
N LEU A 162 -31.64 10.96 19.14
CA LEU A 162 -30.72 10.12 18.41
C LEU A 162 -29.84 9.38 19.43
N PRO A 163 -29.79 8.04 19.41
CA PRO A 163 -29.09 7.29 20.44
C PRO A 163 -27.61 7.71 20.51
N PHE A 164 -27.14 8.07 21.70
CA PHE A 164 -25.78 8.58 21.96
C PHE A 164 -24.66 7.76 21.29
N TYR A 165 -24.83 6.44 21.18
CA TYR A 165 -23.86 5.55 20.52
C TYR A 165 -23.72 5.77 19.01
N LEU A 166 -24.72 6.31 18.31
CA LEU A 166 -24.62 6.64 16.88
C LEU A 166 -23.67 7.82 16.64
N GLU A 167 -23.65 8.80 17.54
CA GLU A 167 -22.74 9.95 17.43
C GLU A 167 -21.28 9.50 17.66
N GLU A 168 -21.06 8.61 18.61
CA GLU A 168 -19.74 8.03 18.86
C GLU A 168 -19.27 7.16 17.68
N ILE A 169 -20.15 6.33 17.08
CA ILE A 169 -19.82 5.55 15.89
C ILE A 169 -19.45 6.47 14.72
N ASN A 170 -20.22 7.54 14.48
CA ASN A 170 -19.94 8.50 13.42
C ASN A 170 -18.61 9.23 13.65
N ALA A 171 -18.31 9.60 14.90
CA ALA A 171 -17.04 10.21 15.26
C ALA A 171 -15.85 9.26 15.03
N GLN A 172 -15.99 7.98 15.38
CA GLN A 172 -14.97 6.96 15.12
C GLN A 172 -14.76 6.72 13.62
N GLN A 173 -15.84 6.65 12.84
CA GLN A 173 -15.75 6.52 11.38
C GLN A 173 -15.04 7.72 10.73
N ALA A 174 -15.36 8.95 11.17
CA ALA A 174 -14.68 10.15 10.72
C ALA A 174 -13.18 10.14 11.06
N HIS A 175 -12.82 9.66 12.25
CA HIS A 175 -11.43 9.51 12.68
C HIS A 175 -10.67 8.48 11.84
N ILE A 176 -11.27 7.31 11.58
CA ILE A 176 -10.69 6.28 10.69
C ILE A 176 -10.46 6.86 9.30
N HIS A 177 -11.42 7.60 8.76
CA HIS A 177 -11.29 8.23 7.45
C HIS A 177 -10.14 9.26 7.42
N SER A 178 -10.00 10.06 8.47
CA SER A 178 -8.89 11.01 8.64
C SER A 178 -7.52 10.30 8.67
N LEU A 179 -7.39 9.21 9.43
CA LEU A 179 -6.18 8.40 9.47
C LEU A 179 -5.83 7.79 8.10
N GLN A 180 -6.82 7.27 7.39
CA GLN A 180 -6.63 6.74 6.04
C GLN A 180 -6.17 7.81 5.06
N LYS A 181 -6.69 9.04 5.17
CA LYS A 181 -6.23 10.19 4.36
C LYS A 181 -4.77 10.53 4.68
N SER A 182 -4.43 10.67 5.95
CA SER A 182 -3.06 10.96 6.41
C SER A 182 -2.05 9.90 5.94
N LEU A 183 -2.42 8.62 6.00
CA LEU A 183 -1.59 7.52 5.51
C LEU A 183 -1.34 7.59 4.00
N ARG A 184 -2.36 7.96 3.21
CA ARG A 184 -2.20 8.16 1.76
C ARG A 184 -1.25 9.31 1.45
N GLU A 185 -1.38 10.44 2.14
CA GLU A 185 -0.50 11.60 1.99
C GLU A 185 0.96 11.27 2.36
N ALA A 186 1.17 10.55 3.46
CA ALA A 186 2.50 10.09 3.88
C ALA A 186 3.14 9.17 2.83
N ASN A 187 2.38 8.19 2.33
CA ASN A 187 2.87 7.28 1.28
C ASN A 187 3.19 8.01 -0.03
N HIS A 188 2.40 9.01 -0.41
CA HIS A 188 2.70 9.85 -1.57
C HIS A 188 4.01 10.65 -1.39
N LYS A 189 4.23 11.26 -0.21
CA LYS A 189 5.48 11.96 0.12
C LYS A 189 6.70 11.03 0.04
N ILE A 190 6.58 9.80 0.56
CA ILE A 190 7.64 8.79 0.50
C ILE A 190 7.99 8.45 -0.96
N ARG A 191 6.99 8.23 -1.83
CA ARG A 191 7.21 7.96 -3.26
C ARG A 191 7.91 9.13 -3.96
N LYS A 192 7.46 10.36 -3.71
CA LYS A 192 8.06 11.57 -4.27
C LYS A 192 9.54 11.72 -3.88
N LEU A 193 9.86 11.54 -2.59
CA LEU A 193 11.24 11.55 -2.10
C LEU A 193 12.08 10.41 -2.72
N GLY A 194 11.50 9.22 -2.88
CA GLY A 194 12.16 8.09 -3.53
C GLY A 194 12.57 8.40 -4.98
N LEU A 195 11.70 9.05 -5.73
CA LEU A 195 11.99 9.50 -7.11
C LEU A 195 13.07 10.58 -7.15
N GLU A 196 13.04 11.53 -6.21
CA GLU A 196 14.04 12.59 -6.11
C GLU A 196 15.43 12.02 -5.78
N VAL A 197 15.52 11.09 -4.84
CA VAL A 197 16.77 10.35 -4.54
C VAL A 197 17.27 9.58 -5.75
N HIS A 198 16.38 8.98 -6.54
CA HIS A 198 16.77 8.27 -7.75
C HIS A 198 17.31 9.22 -8.84
N LYS A 199 16.64 10.36 -9.06
CA LYS A 199 17.13 11.40 -9.98
C LYS A 199 18.51 11.91 -9.56
N GLU A 200 18.71 12.15 -8.26
CA GLU A 200 20.00 12.61 -7.73
C GLU A 200 21.10 11.56 -7.88
N ARG A 201 20.79 10.28 -7.66
CA ARG A 201 21.74 9.18 -7.92
C ARG A 201 22.13 9.11 -9.40
N LYS A 202 21.17 9.25 -10.32
CA LYS A 202 21.42 9.26 -11.76
C LYS A 202 22.30 10.45 -12.16
N LYS A 203 21.99 11.65 -11.65
CA LYS A 203 22.78 12.86 -11.86
C LYS A 203 24.23 12.68 -11.41
N ARG A 204 24.46 12.12 -10.21
CA ARG A 204 25.82 11.83 -9.71
C ARG A 204 26.54 10.77 -10.54
N HIS A 205 25.84 9.78 -11.09
CA HIS A 205 26.44 8.80 -11.98
C HIS A 205 26.91 9.44 -13.29
N ASP A 206 26.09 10.33 -13.86
CA ASP A 206 26.42 11.05 -15.09
C ASP A 206 27.56 12.07 -14.86
N GLU A 207 27.62 12.70 -13.68
CA GLU A 207 28.70 13.62 -13.29
C GLU A 207 29.99 12.91 -12.84
N GLY A 208 29.88 11.69 -12.30
CA GLY A 208 30.99 10.90 -11.71
C GLY A 208 31.84 10.13 -12.70
N MET A 209 31.46 10.06 -13.99
CA MET A 209 32.25 9.38 -15.03
C MET A 209 33.58 10.10 -15.39
N ASN A 210 33.96 11.17 -14.69
CA ASN A 210 35.17 11.94 -15.00
C ASN A 210 36.22 12.01 -13.89
N VAL A 211 36.20 11.12 -12.90
CA VAL A 211 37.27 11.06 -11.88
C VAL A 211 37.86 9.66 -11.82
N LYS A 212 39.01 9.49 -12.50
CA LYS A 212 39.96 8.42 -12.20
C LYS A 212 40.64 8.74 -10.88
N GLU A 213 40.54 7.85 -9.91
CA GLU A 213 41.57 7.49 -8.92
C GLU A 213 40.91 6.53 -7.92
N GLY A 214 41.55 5.48 -7.42
CA GLY A 214 42.95 5.40 -7.04
C GLY A 214 42.98 5.16 -5.53
N GLN A 215 43.59 4.03 -5.17
CA GLN A 215 44.12 3.69 -3.86
C GLN A 215 43.23 3.01 -2.80
N ASN A 216 43.71 1.80 -2.54
CA ASN A 216 43.41 0.77 -1.56
C ASN A 216 43.93 1.19 -0.18
N ILE A 217 43.05 1.31 0.82
CA ILE A 217 43.47 1.51 2.22
C ILE A 217 42.91 0.36 3.05
N LYS A 218 43.82 -0.47 3.55
CA LYS A 218 43.54 -1.55 4.51
C LYS A 218 43.54 -0.97 5.92
N HIS A 219 42.47 -1.20 6.68
CA HIS A 219 42.48 -1.00 8.13
C HIS A 219 42.32 -2.33 8.85
N SER A 220 43.39 -2.76 9.51
CA SER A 220 43.41 -3.87 10.47
C SER A 220 43.19 -3.33 11.87
N GLY A 221 42.01 -3.59 12.44
CA GLY A 221 41.70 -3.31 13.84
C GLY A 221 40.97 -4.50 14.43
N ASN A 222 41.58 -5.16 15.42
CA ASN A 222 41.09 -6.38 16.03
C ASN A 222 40.43 -6.03 17.38
N PRO A 223 39.10 -6.17 17.56
CA PRO A 223 38.47 -5.95 18.86
C PRO A 223 38.35 -7.28 19.62
N THR A 224 39.11 -7.43 20.69
CA THR A 224 39.19 -8.62 21.56
C THR A 224 37.97 -8.81 22.49
N THR A 225 36.86 -8.12 22.27
CA THR A 225 35.65 -8.24 23.10
C THR A 225 34.40 -7.97 22.28
N CYS A 226 33.42 -8.88 22.35
CA CYS A 226 32.11 -8.71 21.72
C CYS A 226 31.32 -7.60 22.44
N PRO A 227 31.01 -6.47 21.77
CA PRO A 227 30.32 -5.35 22.41
C PRO A 227 28.85 -5.65 22.75
N ARG A 228 28.31 -6.81 22.33
CA ARG A 228 26.89 -7.15 22.51
C ARG A 228 26.61 -7.98 23.77
N CYS A 229 27.59 -8.66 24.35
CA CYS A 229 27.30 -9.57 25.48
C CYS A 229 28.33 -9.56 26.62
N ASN A 230 29.48 -8.87 26.48
CA ASN A 230 30.50 -8.73 27.52
C ASN A 230 30.97 -10.05 28.20
N SER A 231 30.64 -11.22 27.62
CA SER A 231 31.01 -12.51 28.18
C SER A 231 32.45 -12.84 27.83
N LYS A 232 33.22 -13.27 28.84
CA LYS A 232 34.53 -13.88 28.62
C LYS A 232 34.28 -15.24 27.97
N LEU A 233 34.61 -15.35 26.68
CA LEU A 233 34.43 -16.61 25.94
C LEU A 233 35.38 -17.66 26.52
N ASP A 234 34.81 -18.63 27.24
CA ASP A 234 35.54 -19.80 27.72
C ASP A 234 35.94 -20.67 26.52
N VAL A 235 37.25 -20.72 26.27
CA VAL A 235 37.86 -21.37 25.11
C VAL A 235 37.92 -22.87 25.35
N ARG A 236 36.79 -23.57 25.28
CA ARG A 236 36.77 -25.03 25.23
C ARG A 236 35.83 -25.48 24.11
N SER A 237 36.47 -26.03 23.06
CA SER A 237 35.94 -26.40 21.75
C SER A 237 35.50 -25.26 20.84
N SER A 238 36.35 -24.23 20.69
CA SER A 238 36.34 -23.41 19.48
C SER A 238 36.73 -24.28 18.29
N GLN A 239 35.75 -24.75 17.53
CA GLN A 239 35.99 -25.01 16.11
C GLN A 239 36.59 -23.71 15.57
N GLN A 240 37.88 -23.72 15.22
CA GLN A 240 38.54 -22.59 14.59
C GLN A 240 37.95 -22.44 13.20
N HIS A 241 36.84 -21.71 13.08
CA HIS A 241 36.34 -21.27 11.79
C HIS A 241 37.35 -20.24 11.28
N SER A 242 38.19 -20.68 10.34
CA SER A 242 38.97 -19.78 9.50
C SER A 242 38.05 -19.28 8.39
N GLY A 243 37.85 -17.97 8.34
CA GLY A 243 36.99 -17.33 7.36
C GLY A 243 37.41 -15.87 7.22
N THR A 244 37.34 -15.37 5.99
CA THR A 244 37.57 -13.95 5.73
C THR A 244 36.22 -13.24 5.87
N TRP A 245 36.13 -12.23 6.73
CA TRP A 245 34.94 -11.40 6.82
C TRP A 245 34.85 -10.52 5.56
N GLU A 246 33.92 -10.86 4.67
CA GLU A 246 33.64 -10.04 3.50
C GLU A 246 32.48 -9.09 3.78
N MET A 247 32.79 -7.80 3.76
CA MET A 247 31.78 -6.76 3.94
C MET A 247 30.83 -6.71 2.74
N HIS A 248 29.52 -6.63 3.00
CA HIS A 248 28.50 -6.47 1.97
C HIS A 248 28.80 -5.26 1.06
N PRO A 249 28.56 -5.32 -0.26
CA PRO A 249 28.80 -4.22 -1.19
C PRO A 249 28.21 -2.89 -0.73
N ASP A 250 26.96 -2.88 -0.27
CA ASP A 250 26.29 -1.65 0.19
C ASP A 250 26.98 -1.01 1.40
N CYS A 251 27.53 -1.82 2.30
CA CYS A 251 28.30 -1.31 3.43
C CYS A 251 29.61 -0.67 2.93
N LYS A 252 30.26 -1.26 1.92
CA LYS A 252 31.44 -0.66 1.28
C LYS A 252 31.09 0.67 0.61
N GLU A 253 29.94 0.78 -0.05
CA GLU A 253 29.46 2.04 -0.63
C GLU A 253 29.15 3.09 0.43
N PHE A 254 28.45 2.71 1.50
CA PHE A 254 28.15 3.60 2.62
C PHE A 254 29.43 4.18 3.24
N MET A 255 30.49 3.37 3.37
CA MET A 255 31.77 3.81 3.91
C MET A 255 32.48 4.84 3.03
N LYS A 256 32.20 4.88 1.72
CA LYS A 256 32.74 5.88 0.79
C LYS A 256 32.04 7.23 0.83
N LEU A 257 30.87 7.34 1.49
CA LEU A 257 30.13 8.60 1.58
C LEU A 257 30.81 9.61 2.51
N ASP A 258 30.50 10.89 2.33
CA ASP A 258 30.96 11.95 3.22
C ASP A 258 30.39 11.81 4.63
N ASP A 259 31.13 12.26 5.63
CA ASP A 259 30.77 12.10 7.04
C ASP A 259 29.44 12.78 7.41
N HIS A 260 29.16 13.95 6.83
CA HIS A 260 27.88 14.63 7.01
C HIS A 260 26.70 13.81 6.46
N LEU A 261 26.88 13.15 5.31
CA LEU A 261 25.85 12.31 4.70
C LEU A 261 25.65 11.02 5.49
N LYS A 262 26.74 10.40 5.96
CA LYS A 262 26.68 9.23 6.86
C LYS A 262 25.90 9.56 8.12
N GLU A 263 26.13 10.73 8.71
CA GLU A 263 25.45 11.15 9.92
C GLU A 263 23.95 11.37 9.70
N ASN A 264 23.57 12.02 8.60
CA ASN A 264 22.15 12.18 8.24
C ASN A 264 21.46 10.84 8.02
N LEU A 265 22.11 9.90 7.35
CA LEU A 265 21.56 8.55 7.14
C LEU A 265 21.42 7.77 8.45
N ARG A 266 22.36 7.94 9.41
CA ARG A 266 22.25 7.34 10.74
C ARG A 266 21.08 7.91 11.52
N LYS A 267 20.91 9.23 11.54
CA LYS A 267 19.78 9.90 12.19
C LYS A 267 18.44 9.47 11.60
N GLU A 268 18.34 9.38 10.28
CA GLU A 268 17.12 8.92 9.62
C GLU A 268 16.84 7.43 9.90
N LYS A 269 17.88 6.59 9.95
CA LYS A 269 17.74 5.20 10.37
C LYS A 269 17.25 5.09 11.82
N GLU A 270 17.83 5.86 12.73
CA GLU A 270 17.44 5.90 14.14
C GLU A 270 15.99 6.37 14.30
N LYS A 271 15.59 7.42 13.58
CA LYS A 271 14.20 7.90 13.54
C LYS A 271 13.22 6.80 13.13
N ARG A 272 13.52 6.05 12.07
CA ARG A 272 12.67 4.94 11.60
C ARG A 272 12.62 3.79 12.59
N LEU A 273 13.74 3.47 13.25
CA LEU A 273 13.76 2.46 14.30
C LEU A 273 12.86 2.87 15.47
N ASN A 274 12.94 4.12 15.91
CA ASN A 274 12.07 4.65 16.97
C ASN A 274 10.60 4.64 16.58
N GLU A 275 10.27 4.96 15.33
CA GLU A 275 8.90 4.88 14.82
C GLU A 275 8.37 3.44 14.85
N VAL A 276 9.15 2.47 14.34
CA VAL A 276 8.77 1.05 14.37
C VAL A 276 8.62 0.55 15.80
N LEU A 277 9.57 0.87 16.69
CA LEU A 277 9.48 0.52 18.11
C LEU A 277 8.21 1.12 18.75
N SER A 278 7.88 2.37 18.44
CA SER A 278 6.66 3.00 18.93
C SER A 278 5.39 2.34 18.39
N GLN A 279 5.39 1.87 17.14
CA GLN A 279 4.25 1.15 16.57
C GLN A 279 4.11 -0.24 17.19
N MET A 280 5.21 -0.87 17.58
CA MET A 280 5.24 -2.20 18.18
C MET A 280 5.13 -2.19 19.71
N LYS A 281 5.06 -1.03 20.36
CA LYS A 281 5.05 -0.89 21.83
C LYS A 281 3.93 -1.63 22.56
N PHE A 282 2.89 -2.07 21.85
CA PHE A 282 1.79 -2.84 22.41
C PHE A 282 2.12 -4.35 22.53
N ILE A 283 3.16 -4.82 21.83
CA ILE A 283 3.63 -6.19 21.90
C ILE A 283 4.65 -6.26 23.05
N LEU A 284 4.26 -6.88 24.15
CA LEU A 284 5.11 -7.02 25.33
C LEU A 284 6.18 -8.10 25.09
N GLU A 285 7.41 -7.86 25.55
CA GLU A 285 8.48 -8.87 25.49
C GLU A 285 8.30 -9.96 26.57
N THR A 286 7.66 -9.61 27.69
CA THR A 286 7.31 -10.53 28.77
C THR A 286 5.89 -10.27 29.26
N ASP A 287 5.31 -11.21 30.01
CA ASP A 287 4.00 -11.04 30.65
C ASP A 287 4.06 -10.20 31.94
N GLU A 288 5.23 -9.62 32.28
CA GLU A 288 5.37 -8.78 33.45
C GLU A 288 4.79 -7.38 33.21
N LEU A 289 3.90 -6.91 34.10
CA LEU A 289 3.21 -5.62 33.97
C LEU A 289 4.19 -4.42 33.87
N LYS A 290 5.40 -4.56 34.41
CA LYS A 290 6.42 -3.50 34.34
C LYS A 290 6.96 -3.25 32.94
N ASP A 291 6.82 -4.25 32.05
CA ASP A 291 7.23 -4.17 30.65
C ASP A 291 6.07 -3.67 29.76
N SER A 292 4.90 -3.41 30.35
CA SER A 292 3.75 -2.84 29.65
C SER A 292 3.87 -1.35 29.44
N TYR A 293 3.39 -0.89 28.29
CA TYR A 293 3.28 0.53 28.01
C TYR A 293 1.96 1.07 28.59
N GLY A 294 2.05 2.06 29.48
CA GLY A 294 0.88 2.65 30.11
C GLY A 294 1.21 4.00 30.76
N THR A 295 0.20 4.66 31.31
CA THR A 295 0.36 5.91 32.06
C THR A 295 -0.27 5.79 33.43
N TRP A 296 0.38 6.33 34.45
CA TRP A 296 -0.20 6.45 35.78
C TRP A 296 -1.39 7.40 35.76
N SER A 297 -2.55 6.94 36.23
CA SER A 297 -3.78 7.75 36.26
C SER A 297 -3.68 9.01 37.14
N CYS A 298 -2.82 9.00 38.15
CA CYS A 298 -2.67 10.13 39.08
C CYS A 298 -1.81 11.28 38.53
N CYS A 299 -0.81 11.00 37.69
CA CYS A 299 0.19 12.00 37.27
C CYS A 299 0.53 11.97 35.77
N GLY A 300 0.01 11.00 35.02
CA GLY A 300 0.26 10.83 33.59
C GLY A 300 1.66 10.34 33.23
N LYS A 301 2.51 10.01 34.21
CA LYS A 301 3.86 9.49 33.92
C LYS A 301 3.78 8.12 33.24
N GLU A 302 4.61 7.92 32.22
CA GLU A 302 4.66 6.69 31.40
C GLU A 302 5.56 5.60 32.00
N GLU A 303 6.40 5.94 32.97
CA GLU A 303 7.30 4.99 33.62
C GLU A 303 6.54 4.16 34.66
N TYR A 304 6.59 2.83 34.53
CA TYR A 304 5.94 1.94 35.48
C TYR A 304 6.44 2.11 36.93
N GLU A 305 7.67 2.55 37.14
CA GLU A 305 8.24 2.82 38.49
C GLU A 305 8.33 4.31 38.82
N ALA A 306 7.42 5.13 38.29
CA ALA A 306 7.39 6.56 38.54
C ALA A 306 7.40 6.93 40.04
N GLU A 307 8.34 7.77 40.45
CA GLU A 307 8.46 8.23 41.83
C GLU A 307 7.15 8.91 42.30
N GLY A 308 6.63 8.44 43.45
CA GLY A 308 5.37 8.88 44.05
C GLY A 308 4.13 8.08 43.61
N CYS A 309 4.28 7.13 42.68
CA CYS A 309 3.20 6.26 42.23
C CYS A 309 3.37 4.86 42.84
N THR A 310 2.37 4.42 43.60
CA THR A 310 2.32 3.06 44.16
C THR A 310 1.03 2.37 43.72
N LYS A 311 1.11 1.05 43.50
CA LYS A 311 -0.04 0.19 43.19
C LYS A 311 -1.10 0.22 44.28
#